data_AF-A0A142X6V0-F1
#
_entry.id   AF-A0A142X6V0-F1
#
_cell.length_a   1.000
_cell.length_b   1.000
_cell.length_c   1.000
_cell.angle_alpha   90.00
_cell.angle_beta   90.00
_cell.angle_gamma   90.00
#
_symmetry.space_group_name_H-M   'P 1'
#
loop_
_entity.id
_entity.type
_entity.pdbx_description
1 polymer ?
#
loop_
_entity_poly.entity_id
_entity_poly.type
_entity_poly.pdbx_seq_one_letter_code
_entity_poly.pdbx_strand_id
1 'polypeptide(L)'
;MQNIARSLLACSLAFFAGGLQADQQTGTRCRCNTRCLSRSQSGGWFTYRSENFELRSRTVLSDADYIVRRCEETRSVLLATWMPPFADKAWVTQCTVVVHTSAGAYSHQTGANAATKGVSSLEINDGRVWKRRVDLLADAPGWCDAVIPHELTHIVLADRFTAHQIPRWADEGFAILSESGNRLAESLHLVDISNRSGELIPLRDLLTASTYPQPPSRAKLFFAQSAAFSAFLAQDHQELLALRFAETGSEKGYDKATTDCAAATDLEDLDAQFHVWLRQRDVEAPKLVKQNADRREAILSTATMID
;
A
#
# COMPACT_ATOMS: atom_id res chain seq x y z
N MET A 1 -5.34 30.41 19.12
CA MET A 1 -5.17 30.03 20.54
C MET A 1 -6.31 29.08 20.90
N GLN A 2 -6.01 28.03 21.69
CA GLN A 2 -6.82 26.84 22.01
C GLN A 2 -6.84 25.76 20.91
N ASN A 3 -6.76 24.46 21.18
CA ASN A 3 -6.18 23.65 22.26
C ASN A 3 -6.27 22.21 21.71
N ILE A 4 -5.17 21.61 21.25
CA ILE A 4 -5.16 20.17 20.92
C ILE A 4 -4.70 19.43 22.16
N ALA A 5 -5.62 18.67 22.73
CA ALA A 5 -5.43 17.87 23.92
C ALA A 5 -4.31 16.84 23.72
N ARG A 6 -3.27 16.96 24.53
CA ARG A 6 -2.32 15.89 24.85
C ARG A 6 -3.00 14.94 25.83
N SER A 7 -3.01 13.65 25.53
CA SER A 7 -3.14 12.60 26.54
C SER A 7 -1.82 11.84 26.62
N LEU A 8 -1.13 12.05 27.75
CA LEU A 8 0.04 11.31 28.23
C LEU A 8 -0.36 10.63 29.55
N LEU A 9 0.29 9.49 29.82
CA LEU A 9 0.69 8.85 31.10
C LEU A 9 0.40 7.33 31.06
N ALA A 10 1.25 6.42 31.57
CA ALA A 10 2.46 6.49 32.41
C ALA A 10 3.42 5.35 31.99
N CYS A 11 4.73 5.52 31.88
CA CYS A 11 5.76 5.57 32.93
C CYS A 11 5.85 4.30 33.82
N SER A 12 6.90 3.49 33.59
CA SER A 12 7.58 2.73 34.63
C SER A 12 9.04 2.53 34.18
N LEU A 13 9.93 3.27 34.83
CA LEU A 13 11.38 3.13 34.76
C LEU A 13 11.80 1.89 35.55
N ALA A 14 12.55 0.98 34.90
CA ALA A 14 13.38 0.03 35.59
C ALA A 14 14.79 0.10 34.98
N PHE A 15 15.72 0.65 35.76
CA PHE A 15 17.15 0.56 35.50
C PHE A 15 17.58 -0.90 35.69
N PHE A 16 18.09 -1.53 34.64
CA PHE A 16 18.98 -2.67 34.77
C PHE A 16 20.27 -2.39 34.02
N ALA A 17 21.34 -2.19 34.80
CA ALA A 17 22.70 -2.26 34.32
C ALA A 17 23.02 -3.72 33.99
N GLY A 18 23.38 -4.00 32.74
CA GLY A 18 23.78 -5.33 32.28
C GLY A 18 24.67 -5.21 31.05
N GLY A 19 25.89 -5.71 31.18
CA GLY A 19 27.02 -5.66 30.25
C GLY A 19 26.72 -5.53 28.74
N LEU A 20 27.41 -4.57 28.12
CA LEU A 20 27.72 -4.57 26.70
C LEU A 20 28.57 -5.80 26.38
N GLN A 21 27.95 -6.87 25.89
CA GLN A 21 28.66 -7.90 25.13
C GLN A 21 28.56 -7.55 23.65
N ALA A 22 29.72 -7.27 23.05
CA ALA A 22 29.88 -7.00 21.64
C ALA A 22 29.44 -8.23 20.84
N ASP A 23 28.38 -8.08 20.05
CA ASP A 23 27.93 -9.11 19.12
C ASP A 23 28.83 -9.10 17.88
N GLN A 24 29.32 -10.28 17.51
CA GLN A 24 30.30 -10.46 16.44
C GLN A 24 29.64 -10.16 15.08
N GLN A 25 30.09 -9.11 14.41
CA GLN A 25 29.82 -8.90 12.99
C GLN A 25 30.51 -9.99 12.16
N THR A 26 29.80 -11.04 11.79
CA THR A 26 30.23 -11.99 10.75
C THR A 26 29.88 -11.41 9.37
N GLY A 27 30.60 -10.35 8.99
CA GLY A 27 30.49 -9.74 7.65
C GLY A 27 31.26 -10.54 6.60
N THR A 28 30.75 -11.69 6.18
CA THR A 28 31.29 -12.40 5.01
C THR A 28 30.72 -11.76 3.75
N ARG A 29 31.54 -11.02 2.98
CA ARG A 29 31.16 -10.53 1.65
C ARG A 29 30.87 -11.72 0.74
N CYS A 30 29.62 -11.91 0.33
CA CYS A 30 29.26 -12.89 -0.69
C CYS A 30 29.78 -12.43 -2.07
N ARG A 31 30.09 -13.38 -2.96
CA ARG A 31 30.64 -13.14 -4.30
C ARG A 31 29.61 -12.79 -5.37
N CYS A 32 28.32 -12.71 -5.03
CA CYS A 32 27.31 -12.16 -5.94
C CYS A 32 27.27 -10.63 -5.79
N ASN A 33 27.06 -9.92 -6.89
CA ASN A 33 26.94 -8.45 -6.92
C ASN A 33 25.69 -7.94 -6.16
N THR A 34 24.90 -8.84 -5.60
CA THR A 34 23.71 -8.58 -4.79
C THR A 34 24.09 -8.23 -3.35
N ARG A 35 23.74 -7.02 -2.87
CA ARG A 35 23.95 -6.62 -1.47
C ARG A 35 23.38 -7.68 -0.53
N CYS A 36 24.26 -8.31 0.27
CA CYS A 36 23.88 -9.39 1.16
C CYS A 36 22.97 -8.87 2.28
N LEU A 37 21.88 -9.58 2.55
CA LEU A 37 21.03 -9.31 3.70
C LEU A 37 21.83 -9.50 4.99
N SER A 38 21.86 -8.49 5.85
CA SER A 38 22.50 -8.62 7.16
C SER A 38 21.49 -9.17 8.16
N ARG A 39 21.85 -10.25 8.87
CA ARG A 39 21.06 -10.82 9.96
C ARG A 39 21.66 -10.42 11.31
N SER A 40 20.82 -10.07 12.27
CA SER A 40 21.20 -9.86 13.68
C SER A 40 20.12 -10.37 14.63
N GLN A 41 20.47 -10.60 15.90
CA GLN A 41 19.53 -10.97 16.95
C GLN A 41 19.74 -10.10 18.18
N SER A 42 18.69 -9.41 18.63
CA SER A 42 18.74 -8.60 19.85
C SER A 42 17.34 -8.46 20.47
N GLY A 43 17.25 -8.46 21.80
CA GLY A 43 15.98 -8.24 22.51
C GLY A 43 14.86 -9.23 22.17
N GLY A 44 15.19 -10.46 21.79
CA GLY A 44 14.22 -11.47 21.36
C GLY A 44 13.63 -11.23 19.96
N TRP A 45 14.31 -10.45 19.13
CA TRP A 45 13.97 -10.23 17.72
C TRP A 45 15.08 -10.72 16.81
N PHE A 46 14.70 -11.42 15.75
CA PHE A 46 15.54 -11.65 14.58
C PHE A 46 15.29 -10.52 13.58
N THR A 47 16.37 -9.90 13.11
CA THR A 47 16.29 -8.76 12.18
C THR A 47 17.08 -9.06 10.91
N TYR A 48 16.47 -8.80 9.76
CA TYR A 48 17.06 -8.92 8.42
C TYR A 48 16.94 -7.57 7.72
N ARG A 49 18.01 -7.08 7.08
CA ARG A 49 18.03 -5.74 6.46
C ARG A 49 18.43 -5.78 5.00
N SER A 50 17.76 -4.95 4.20
CA SER A 50 18.17 -4.52 2.86
C SER A 50 18.41 -3.01 2.85
N GLU A 51 18.38 -2.37 1.68
CA GLU A 51 18.54 -0.91 1.56
C GLU A 51 17.32 -0.17 2.12
N ASN A 52 16.10 -0.59 1.77
CA ASN A 52 14.87 0.11 2.11
C ASN A 52 14.07 -0.56 3.23
N PHE A 53 14.41 -1.80 3.62
CA PHE A 53 13.61 -2.57 4.57
C PHE A 53 14.41 -3.14 5.73
N GLU A 54 13.72 -3.24 6.87
CA GLU A 54 14.15 -3.95 8.07
C GLU A 54 13.04 -4.93 8.47
N LEU A 55 13.23 -6.22 8.17
CA LEU A 55 12.31 -7.29 8.55
C LEU A 55 12.61 -7.76 9.97
N ARG A 56 11.58 -7.82 10.83
CA ARG A 56 11.67 -8.30 12.22
C ARG A 56 10.69 -9.44 12.47
N SER A 57 11.14 -10.44 13.21
CA SER A 57 10.29 -11.52 13.73
C SER A 57 10.73 -11.97 15.12
N ARG A 58 9.79 -12.52 15.90
CA ARG A 58 10.07 -13.18 17.19
C ARG A 58 10.69 -14.57 17.01
N THR A 59 10.63 -15.12 15.80
CA THR A 59 11.19 -16.42 15.44
C THR A 59 12.12 -16.28 14.24
N VAL A 60 12.96 -17.29 14.01
CA VAL A 60 13.70 -17.39 12.75
C VAL A 60 12.71 -17.66 11.62
N LEU A 61 12.81 -16.91 10.54
CA LEU A 61 12.02 -17.13 9.33
C LEU A 61 12.94 -17.80 8.29
N SER A 62 12.54 -18.96 7.78
CA SER A 62 13.29 -19.70 6.75
C SER A 62 13.28 -19.00 5.39
N ASP A 63 12.29 -18.15 5.17
CA ASP A 63 12.02 -17.41 3.93
C ASP A 63 12.26 -15.89 4.09
N ALA A 64 12.96 -15.46 5.16
CA ALA A 64 13.25 -14.05 5.42
C ALA A 64 13.85 -13.33 4.20
N ASP A 65 14.80 -13.97 3.54
CA ASP A 65 15.49 -13.40 2.38
C ASP A 65 14.54 -13.19 1.22
N TYR A 66 13.64 -14.15 1.00
CA TYR A 66 12.62 -14.06 -0.03
C TYR A 66 11.62 -12.94 0.27
N ILE A 67 11.16 -12.81 1.52
CA ILE A 67 10.24 -11.75 1.93
C ILE A 67 10.86 -10.36 1.72
N VAL A 68 12.10 -10.15 2.16
CA VAL A 68 12.78 -8.86 2.01
C VAL A 68 12.99 -8.52 0.54
N ARG A 69 13.45 -9.48 -0.28
CA ARG A 69 13.60 -9.26 -1.72
C ARG A 69 12.27 -8.92 -2.38
N ARG A 70 11.18 -9.59 -2.01
CA ARG A 70 9.84 -9.28 -2.51
C ARG A 70 9.41 -7.86 -2.13
N CYS A 71 9.70 -7.40 -0.91
CA CYS A 71 9.42 -6.02 -0.51
C CYS A 71 10.19 -5.00 -1.38
N GLU A 72 11.48 -5.23 -1.65
CA GLU A 72 12.29 -4.36 -2.54
C GLU A 72 11.75 -4.36 -3.97
N GLU A 73 11.49 -5.54 -4.54
CA GLU A 73 10.91 -5.71 -5.88
C GLU A 73 9.56 -4.98 -6.01
N THR A 74 8.66 -5.20 -5.04
CA THR A 74 7.36 -4.54 -5.01
C THR A 74 7.50 -3.02 -4.86
N ARG A 75 8.37 -2.53 -3.97
CA ARG A 75 8.63 -1.09 -3.82
C ARG A 75 9.09 -0.47 -5.13
N SER A 76 10.03 -1.10 -5.84
CA SER A 76 10.53 -0.60 -7.13
C SER A 76 9.42 -0.52 -8.18
N VAL A 77 8.56 -1.55 -8.27
CA VAL A 77 7.41 -1.54 -9.18
C VAL A 77 6.42 -0.43 -8.82
N LEU A 78 6.11 -0.26 -7.53
CA LEU A 78 5.19 0.78 -7.06
C LEU A 78 5.72 2.19 -7.29
N LEU A 79 7.01 2.44 -7.04
CA LEU A 79 7.61 3.73 -7.32
C LEU A 79 7.66 4.01 -8.82
N ALA A 80 8.04 3.03 -9.65
CA ALA A 80 8.01 3.21 -11.10
C ALA A 80 6.58 3.47 -11.63
N THR A 81 5.56 2.94 -10.97
CA THR A 81 4.15 3.14 -11.33
C THR A 81 3.63 4.50 -10.89
N TRP A 82 3.76 4.81 -9.60
CA TRP A 82 3.05 5.92 -8.96
C TRP A 82 3.94 7.13 -8.72
N MET A 83 5.26 6.94 -8.65
CA MET A 83 6.24 7.98 -8.31
C MET A 83 7.54 7.88 -9.15
N PRO A 84 7.51 7.84 -10.50
CA PRO A 84 8.70 7.57 -11.30
C PRO A 84 9.93 8.43 -10.98
N PRO A 85 9.81 9.75 -10.67
CA PRO A 85 10.96 10.57 -10.28
C PRO A 85 11.69 10.13 -9.00
N PHE A 86 11.13 9.17 -8.25
CA PHE A 86 11.66 8.61 -7.01
C PHE A 86 12.03 7.13 -7.13
N ALA A 87 11.87 6.50 -8.30
CA ALA A 87 12.10 5.06 -8.49
C ALA A 87 13.48 4.58 -8.01
N ASP A 88 14.52 5.35 -8.29
CA ASP A 88 15.91 5.00 -7.96
C ASP A 88 16.37 5.54 -6.59
N LYS A 89 15.50 6.19 -5.83
CA LYS A 89 15.87 6.85 -4.57
C LYS A 89 15.58 5.98 -3.37
N ALA A 90 16.62 5.49 -2.70
CA ALA A 90 16.48 4.81 -1.42
C ALA A 90 15.76 5.70 -0.38
N TRP A 91 14.95 5.07 0.46
CA TRP A 91 14.31 5.78 1.58
C TRP A 91 15.34 6.15 2.63
N VAL A 92 15.29 7.40 3.09
CA VAL A 92 16.11 7.88 4.21
C VAL A 92 15.79 7.10 5.49
N THR A 93 14.50 6.84 5.73
CA THR A 93 14.05 5.96 6.82
C THR A 93 13.48 4.68 6.25
N GLN A 94 14.14 3.56 6.56
CA GLN A 94 13.70 2.22 6.16
C GLN A 94 12.28 1.92 6.64
N CYS A 95 11.57 1.08 5.89
CA CYS A 95 10.32 0.51 6.33
C CYS A 95 10.57 -0.72 7.21
N THR A 96 10.06 -0.70 8.43
CA THR A 96 10.08 -1.88 9.32
C THR A 96 8.96 -2.82 8.92
N VAL A 97 9.29 -4.05 8.53
CA VAL A 97 8.31 -5.11 8.28
C VAL A 97 8.31 -6.06 9.47
N VAL A 98 7.19 -6.27 10.14
CA VAL A 98 7.08 -7.20 11.27
C VAL A 98 6.22 -8.39 10.91
N VAL A 99 6.79 -9.58 11.03
CA VAL A 99 6.09 -10.83 10.73
C VAL A 99 5.64 -11.48 12.03
N HIS A 100 4.33 -11.70 12.14
CA HIS A 100 3.68 -12.33 13.28
C HIS A 100 3.35 -13.78 12.97
N THR A 101 3.90 -14.72 13.72
CA THR A 101 3.68 -16.16 13.49
C THR A 101 2.34 -16.70 13.97
N SER A 102 1.48 -15.84 14.56
CA SER A 102 0.13 -16.24 14.97
C SER A 102 -0.86 -15.09 14.84
N ALA A 103 -2.12 -15.44 14.54
CA ALA A 103 -3.23 -14.50 14.45
C ALA A 103 -3.45 -13.72 15.76
N GLY A 104 -3.23 -14.36 16.91
CA GLY A 104 -3.35 -13.73 18.23
C GLY A 104 -2.28 -12.66 18.45
N ALA A 105 -1.01 -12.99 18.17
CA ALA A 105 0.09 -12.01 18.29
C ALA A 105 -0.10 -10.84 17.32
N TYR A 106 -0.49 -11.13 16.07
CA TYR A 106 -0.82 -10.12 15.07
C TYR A 106 -1.91 -9.17 15.60
N SER A 107 -3.08 -9.72 15.97
CA SER A 107 -4.23 -8.91 16.37
C SER A 107 -3.95 -8.11 17.65
N HIS A 108 -3.22 -8.70 18.60
CA HIS A 108 -2.81 -8.00 19.83
C HIS A 108 -1.85 -6.83 19.54
N GLN A 109 -0.88 -7.02 18.63
CA GLN A 109 0.12 -6.00 18.35
C GLN A 109 -0.43 -4.86 17.48
N THR A 110 -1.31 -5.18 16.53
CA THR A 110 -1.81 -4.21 15.54
C THR A 110 -3.17 -3.62 15.90
N GLY A 111 -3.95 -4.29 16.76
CA GLY A 111 -5.36 -3.99 16.97
C GLY A 111 -6.26 -4.35 15.78
N ALA A 112 -5.70 -4.87 14.68
CA ALA A 112 -6.43 -5.26 13.48
C ALA A 112 -6.99 -6.68 13.60
N ASN A 113 -8.08 -6.95 12.90
CA ASN A 113 -8.59 -8.30 12.75
C ASN A 113 -7.62 -9.13 11.90
N ALA A 114 -7.28 -10.36 12.32
CA ALA A 114 -6.39 -11.26 11.59
C ALA A 114 -6.82 -11.55 10.13
N ALA A 115 -8.09 -11.37 9.78
CA ALA A 115 -8.58 -11.49 8.41
C ALA A 115 -7.96 -10.47 7.44
N THR A 116 -7.45 -9.34 7.95
CA THR A 116 -6.73 -8.33 7.15
C THR A 116 -5.40 -8.86 6.62
N LYS A 117 -4.74 -9.77 7.36
CA LYS A 117 -3.46 -10.41 7.04
C LYS A 117 -2.25 -9.46 6.92
N GLY A 118 -2.48 -8.18 6.68
CA GLY A 118 -1.50 -7.12 6.67
C GLY A 118 -2.11 -5.82 7.20
N VAL A 119 -1.26 -4.94 7.72
CA VAL A 119 -1.62 -3.55 8.01
C VAL A 119 -0.40 -2.65 7.95
N SER A 120 -0.60 -1.47 7.37
CA SER A 120 0.41 -0.42 7.29
C SER A 120 0.20 0.64 8.36
N SER A 121 1.30 1.19 8.84
CA SER A 121 1.31 2.28 9.82
C SER A 121 2.40 3.28 9.47
N LEU A 122 2.03 4.56 9.52
CA LEU A 122 2.87 5.68 9.13
C LEU A 122 2.88 6.72 10.25
N GLU A 123 4.03 7.36 10.43
CA GLU A 123 4.13 8.60 11.22
C GLU A 123 4.62 9.71 10.28
N ILE A 124 3.77 10.69 10.02
CA ILE A 124 4.05 11.84 9.14
C ILE A 124 4.09 13.10 10.01
N ASN A 125 5.17 13.87 9.93
CA ASN A 125 5.30 15.15 10.63
C ASN A 125 6.28 16.06 9.86
N ASP A 126 6.06 17.37 9.91
CA ASP A 126 6.84 18.39 9.21
C ASP A 126 6.99 18.12 7.70
N GLY A 127 5.91 17.66 7.06
CA GLY A 127 5.91 17.38 5.62
C GLY A 127 6.77 16.19 5.19
N ARG A 128 7.17 15.32 6.11
CA ARG A 128 7.95 14.09 5.83
C ARG A 128 7.42 12.87 6.56
N VAL A 129 7.67 11.71 5.97
CA VAL A 129 7.44 10.41 6.61
C VAL A 129 8.61 10.08 7.54
N TRP A 130 8.34 10.03 8.84
CA TRP A 130 9.32 9.69 9.86
C TRP A 130 9.43 8.20 10.13
N LYS A 131 8.34 7.47 9.95
CA LYS A 131 8.28 6.03 10.22
C LYS A 131 7.36 5.36 9.21
N ARG A 132 7.83 4.24 8.71
CA ARG A 132 7.10 3.33 7.83
C ARG A 132 7.09 1.97 8.51
N ARG A 133 5.92 1.38 8.67
CA ARG A 133 5.79 0.04 9.26
C ARG A 133 4.72 -0.75 8.54
N VAL A 134 5.03 -2.01 8.28
CA VAL A 134 4.06 -3.01 7.80
C VAL A 134 4.08 -4.18 8.77
N ASP A 135 2.92 -4.56 9.30
CA ASP A 135 2.75 -5.78 10.08
C ASP A 135 2.08 -6.83 9.22
N LEU A 136 2.62 -8.05 9.19
CA LEU A 136 2.16 -9.15 8.35
C LEU A 136 1.86 -10.37 9.22
N LEU A 137 0.77 -11.06 8.91
CA LEU A 137 0.49 -12.38 9.46
C LEU A 137 1.25 -13.44 8.64
N ALA A 138 2.08 -14.24 9.31
CA ALA A 138 2.87 -15.28 8.67
C ALA A 138 1.99 -16.30 7.93
N ASP A 139 2.51 -16.86 6.84
CA ASP A 139 1.87 -17.90 6.02
C ASP A 139 0.48 -17.53 5.48
N ALA A 140 0.13 -16.23 5.47
CA ALA A 140 -1.14 -15.76 4.94
C ALA A 140 -1.25 -16.07 3.43
N PRO A 141 -2.34 -16.69 2.96
CA PRO A 141 -2.54 -16.93 1.55
C PRO A 141 -2.51 -15.63 0.75
N GLY A 142 -1.75 -15.63 -0.35
CA GLY A 142 -1.60 -14.47 -1.23
C GLY A 142 -0.66 -13.38 -0.69
N TRP A 143 0.17 -13.67 0.33
CA TRP A 143 1.13 -12.72 0.89
C TRP A 143 1.86 -11.93 -0.20
N CYS A 144 2.58 -12.63 -1.08
CA CYS A 144 3.56 -12.02 -1.98
C CYS A 144 2.96 -11.27 -3.17
N ASP A 145 1.69 -11.55 -3.48
CA ASP A 145 1.02 -11.09 -4.70
C ASP A 145 -0.19 -10.19 -4.39
N ALA A 146 -0.72 -10.24 -3.17
CA ALA A 146 -1.81 -9.38 -2.71
C ALA A 146 -1.39 -8.54 -1.50
N VAL A 147 -1.01 -9.18 -0.38
CA VAL A 147 -0.83 -8.46 0.90
C VAL A 147 0.36 -7.49 0.86
N ILE A 148 1.57 -7.93 0.46
CA ILE A 148 2.73 -7.02 0.36
C ILE A 148 2.45 -5.87 -0.63
N PRO A 149 1.98 -6.12 -1.86
CA PRO A 149 1.65 -5.03 -2.79
C PRO A 149 0.63 -4.04 -2.25
N HIS A 150 -0.42 -4.54 -1.58
CA HIS A 150 -1.44 -3.70 -0.95
C HIS A 150 -0.82 -2.79 0.11
N GLU A 151 -0.15 -3.38 1.10
CA GLU A 151 0.42 -2.62 2.21
C GLU A 151 1.52 -1.65 1.77
N LEU A 152 2.41 -2.09 0.87
CA LEU A 152 3.47 -1.20 0.37
C LEU A 152 2.94 -0.06 -0.51
N THR A 153 1.75 -0.18 -1.09
CA THR A 153 1.13 0.94 -1.81
C THR A 153 0.85 2.10 -0.87
N HIS A 154 0.26 1.84 0.31
CA HIS A 154 0.07 2.87 1.35
C HIS A 154 1.41 3.51 1.75
N ILE A 155 2.45 2.69 1.94
CA ILE A 155 3.79 3.17 2.34
C ILE A 155 4.43 4.06 1.28
N VAL A 156 4.35 3.67 0.00
CA VAL A 156 4.95 4.42 -1.11
C VAL A 156 4.22 5.73 -1.33
N LEU A 157 2.88 5.71 -1.38
CA LEU A 157 2.09 6.91 -1.64
C LEU A 157 2.20 7.95 -0.51
N ALA A 158 2.52 7.55 0.71
CA ALA A 158 2.69 8.45 1.85
C ALA A 158 3.68 9.59 1.59
N ASP A 159 4.74 9.35 0.81
CA ASP A 159 5.73 10.37 0.46
C ASP A 159 5.18 11.47 -0.46
N ARG A 160 4.08 11.19 -1.18
CA ARG A 160 3.37 12.17 -2.02
C ARG A 160 2.33 12.98 -1.24
N PHE A 161 1.77 12.39 -0.18
CA PHE A 161 0.65 12.91 0.61
C PHE A 161 1.11 13.30 2.04
N THR A 162 2.16 14.11 2.15
CA THR A 162 2.69 14.52 3.47
C THR A 162 2.05 15.79 4.02
N ALA A 163 1.49 16.64 3.16
CA ALA A 163 0.77 17.85 3.56
C ALA A 163 -0.71 17.58 3.89
N HIS A 164 -1.29 16.57 3.23
CA HIS A 164 -2.71 16.22 3.31
C HIS A 164 -2.86 14.69 3.28
N GLN A 165 -3.87 14.15 3.96
CA GLN A 165 -4.15 12.73 3.90
C GLN A 165 -4.64 12.35 2.49
N ILE A 166 -4.11 11.24 1.95
CA ILE A 166 -4.65 10.64 0.73
C ILE A 166 -6.15 10.33 0.91
N PRO A 167 -7.03 10.66 -0.07
CA PRO A 167 -8.43 10.28 0.00
C PRO A 167 -8.59 8.76 0.15
N ARG A 168 -9.51 8.32 1.02
CA ARG A 168 -9.68 6.90 1.33
C ARG A 168 -9.97 6.04 0.11
N TRP A 169 -10.75 6.56 -0.85
CA TRP A 169 -11.04 5.82 -2.08
C TRP A 169 -9.76 5.59 -2.91
N ALA A 170 -8.87 6.58 -2.97
CA ALA A 170 -7.65 6.49 -3.74
C ALA A 170 -6.64 5.58 -3.03
N ASP A 171 -6.51 5.72 -1.72
CA ASP A 171 -5.60 4.90 -0.89
C ASP A 171 -5.89 3.40 -1.05
N GLU A 172 -7.15 3.01 -0.84
CA GLU A 172 -7.59 1.62 -0.97
C GLU A 172 -7.67 1.16 -2.42
N GLY A 173 -8.14 2.03 -3.31
CA GLY A 173 -8.32 1.71 -4.71
C GLY A 173 -6.99 1.45 -5.42
N PHE A 174 -5.97 2.28 -5.17
CA PHE A 174 -4.62 2.08 -5.69
C PHE A 174 -3.94 0.86 -5.05
N ALA A 175 -4.18 0.60 -3.76
CA ALA A 175 -3.67 -0.60 -3.09
C ALA A 175 -4.22 -1.88 -3.73
N ILE A 176 -5.54 -1.98 -3.95
CA ILE A 176 -6.16 -3.12 -4.63
C ILE A 176 -5.72 -3.24 -6.09
N LEU A 177 -5.57 -2.12 -6.81
CA LEU A 177 -5.09 -2.11 -8.20
C LEU A 177 -3.64 -2.62 -8.33
N SER A 178 -2.84 -2.46 -7.28
CA SER A 178 -1.45 -2.89 -7.23
C SER A 178 -1.29 -4.37 -6.84
N GLU A 179 -2.37 -5.04 -6.43
CA GLU A 179 -2.38 -6.49 -6.21
C GLU A 179 -2.34 -7.23 -7.56
N SER A 180 -1.55 -8.30 -7.67
CA SER A 180 -1.58 -9.22 -8.82
C SER A 180 -2.50 -10.43 -8.60
N GLY A 181 -3.27 -10.42 -7.51
CA GLY A 181 -4.26 -11.46 -7.20
C GLY A 181 -5.63 -11.19 -7.82
N ASN A 182 -6.61 -12.01 -7.46
CA ASN A 182 -7.98 -11.92 -8.00
C ASN A 182 -8.82 -10.78 -7.39
N ARG A 183 -8.27 -10.00 -6.46
CA ARG A 183 -9.07 -9.05 -5.67
C ARG A 183 -9.65 -7.91 -6.50
N LEU A 184 -8.93 -7.45 -7.53
CA LEU A 184 -9.48 -6.49 -8.48
C LEU A 184 -10.64 -7.12 -9.27
N ALA A 185 -10.50 -8.35 -9.74
CA ALA A 185 -11.57 -9.05 -10.46
C ALA A 185 -12.81 -9.27 -9.57
N GLU A 186 -12.62 -9.63 -8.30
CA GLU A 186 -13.70 -9.74 -7.30
C GLU A 186 -14.38 -8.39 -7.04
N SER A 187 -13.58 -7.32 -6.94
CA SER A 187 -14.07 -5.95 -6.76
C SER A 187 -14.94 -5.51 -7.94
N LEU A 188 -14.44 -5.73 -9.16
CA LEU A 188 -15.19 -5.46 -10.37
C LEU A 188 -16.50 -6.26 -10.38
N HIS A 189 -16.45 -7.56 -10.12
CA HIS A 189 -17.66 -8.40 -10.10
C HIS A 189 -18.72 -7.86 -9.12
N LEU A 190 -18.32 -7.52 -7.89
CA LEU A 190 -19.23 -6.90 -6.92
C LEU A 190 -19.83 -5.59 -7.42
N VAL A 191 -19.02 -4.71 -8.01
CA VAL A 191 -19.47 -3.43 -8.56
C VAL A 191 -20.45 -3.60 -9.71
N ASP A 192 -20.31 -4.62 -10.57
CA ASP A 192 -21.28 -4.87 -11.65
C ASP A 192 -22.63 -5.35 -11.11
N ILE A 193 -22.63 -6.24 -10.13
CA ILE A 193 -23.86 -6.65 -9.44
C ILE A 193 -24.53 -5.41 -8.84
N SER A 194 -23.79 -4.58 -8.10
CA SER A 194 -24.32 -3.38 -7.46
C SER A 194 -24.74 -2.29 -8.46
N ASN A 195 -24.08 -2.19 -9.61
CA ASN A 195 -24.48 -1.28 -10.68
C ASN A 195 -25.84 -1.69 -11.28
N ARG A 196 -26.05 -3.00 -11.50
CA ARG A 196 -27.31 -3.54 -12.05
C ARG A 196 -28.46 -3.42 -11.05
N SER A 197 -28.20 -3.49 -9.75
CA SER A 197 -29.21 -3.30 -8.69
C SER A 197 -29.45 -1.83 -8.31
N GLY A 198 -28.69 -0.88 -8.88
CA GLY A 198 -28.80 0.55 -8.53
C GLY A 198 -28.26 0.87 -7.12
N GLU A 199 -27.39 0.03 -6.59
CA GLU A 199 -26.87 0.11 -5.22
C GLU A 199 -25.46 0.71 -5.13
N LEU A 200 -24.89 1.23 -6.21
CA LEU A 200 -23.59 1.89 -6.14
C LEU A 200 -23.58 3.06 -5.15
N ILE A 201 -22.40 3.35 -4.62
CA ILE A 201 -22.16 4.57 -3.86
C ILE A 201 -22.14 5.72 -4.87
N PRO A 202 -22.93 6.80 -4.67
CA PRO A 202 -22.83 7.98 -5.54
C PRO A 202 -21.38 8.46 -5.63
N LEU A 203 -20.89 8.81 -6.82
CA LEU A 203 -19.47 9.11 -7.01
C LEU A 203 -18.98 10.23 -6.08
N ARG A 204 -19.79 11.29 -5.90
CA ARG A 204 -19.46 12.37 -4.95
C ARG A 204 -19.28 11.87 -3.51
N ASP A 205 -20.10 10.93 -3.06
CA ASP A 205 -20.00 10.34 -1.73
C ASP A 205 -18.77 9.43 -1.59
N LEU A 206 -18.45 8.66 -2.63
CA LEU A 206 -17.23 7.84 -2.70
C LEU A 206 -15.98 8.73 -2.55
N LEU A 207 -15.92 9.80 -3.34
CA LEU A 207 -14.76 10.70 -3.42
C LEU A 207 -14.52 11.51 -2.14
N THR A 208 -15.60 11.85 -1.42
CA THR A 208 -15.56 12.72 -0.23
C THR A 208 -15.64 11.96 1.10
N ALA A 209 -15.68 10.63 1.07
CA ALA A 209 -15.74 9.79 2.27
C ALA A 209 -14.53 10.01 3.20
N SER A 210 -14.79 10.59 4.38
CA SER A 210 -13.79 10.78 5.45
C SER A 210 -13.73 9.61 6.44
N THR A 211 -14.73 8.73 6.41
CA THR A 211 -14.83 7.48 7.19
C THR A 211 -15.34 6.34 6.32
N TYR A 212 -15.07 5.10 6.72
CA TYR A 212 -15.58 3.94 5.98
C TYR A 212 -17.10 3.79 6.21
N PRO A 213 -17.89 3.65 5.13
CA PRO A 213 -19.34 3.51 5.24
C PRO A 213 -19.77 2.32 6.09
N GLN A 214 -20.88 2.48 6.82
CA GLN A 214 -21.55 1.40 7.54
C GLN A 214 -22.83 0.99 6.82
N PRO A 215 -23.30 -0.27 6.94
CA PRO A 215 -22.71 -1.41 7.66
C PRO A 215 -21.51 -2.03 6.91
N PRO A 216 -20.87 -3.11 7.43
CA PRO A 216 -19.70 -3.75 6.79
C PRO A 216 -19.89 -4.15 5.32
N SER A 217 -21.12 -4.48 4.89
CA SER A 217 -21.41 -4.71 3.46
C SER A 217 -21.24 -3.46 2.60
N ARG A 218 -21.58 -2.28 3.13
CA ARG A 218 -21.35 -0.99 2.47
C ARG A 218 -19.87 -0.63 2.44
N ALA A 219 -19.12 -0.91 3.50
CA ALA A 219 -17.65 -0.80 3.49
C ALA A 219 -17.02 -1.70 2.43
N LYS A 220 -17.49 -2.96 2.30
CA LYS A 220 -17.02 -3.87 1.25
C LYS A 220 -17.25 -3.30 -0.15
N LEU A 221 -18.44 -2.74 -0.40
CA LEU A 221 -18.72 -2.06 -1.67
C LEU A 221 -17.86 -0.81 -1.86
N PHE A 222 -17.57 -0.05 -0.80
CA PHE A 222 -16.67 1.10 -0.87
C PHE A 222 -15.28 0.70 -1.37
N PHE A 223 -14.67 -0.34 -0.81
CA PHE A 223 -13.37 -0.84 -1.28
C PHE A 223 -13.45 -1.31 -2.74
N ALA A 224 -14.50 -2.07 -3.08
CA ALA A 224 -14.65 -2.61 -4.43
C ALA A 224 -14.87 -1.50 -5.49
N GLN A 225 -15.71 -0.52 -5.20
CA GLN A 225 -15.99 0.60 -6.09
C GLN A 225 -14.79 1.55 -6.18
N SER A 226 -14.05 1.74 -5.09
CA SER A 226 -12.79 2.49 -5.09
C SER A 226 -11.75 1.87 -6.02
N ALA A 227 -11.59 0.54 -5.98
CA ALA A 227 -10.72 -0.19 -6.89
C ALA A 227 -11.19 -0.09 -8.35
N ALA A 228 -12.49 -0.26 -8.60
CA ALA A 228 -13.06 -0.13 -9.94
C ALA A 228 -12.89 1.27 -10.53
N PHE A 229 -13.13 2.32 -9.73
CA PHE A 229 -12.97 3.71 -10.15
C PHE A 229 -11.49 4.08 -10.36
N SER A 230 -10.60 3.58 -9.49
CA SER A 230 -9.15 3.72 -9.68
C SER A 230 -8.68 3.07 -10.98
N ALA A 231 -9.16 1.87 -11.28
CA ALA A 231 -8.89 1.17 -12.53
C ALA A 231 -9.43 1.95 -13.74
N PHE A 232 -10.62 2.54 -13.63
CA PHE A 232 -11.20 3.41 -14.65
C PHE A 232 -10.33 4.64 -14.93
N LEU A 233 -9.83 5.32 -13.90
CA LEU A 233 -8.95 6.48 -14.09
C LEU A 233 -7.56 6.10 -14.61
N ALA A 234 -7.06 4.92 -14.24
CA ALA A 234 -5.73 4.43 -14.58
C ALA A 234 -5.64 3.77 -15.98
N GLN A 235 -6.74 3.72 -16.74
CA GLN A 235 -6.76 3.14 -18.09
C GLN A 235 -5.67 3.72 -18.98
N ASP A 236 -5.20 2.92 -19.94
CA ASP A 236 -4.21 3.34 -20.94
C ASP A 236 -2.93 3.96 -20.34
N HIS A 237 -2.44 3.38 -19.25
CA HIS A 237 -1.23 3.81 -18.53
C HIS A 237 -1.33 5.23 -17.91
N GLN A 238 -2.52 5.59 -17.44
CA GLN A 238 -2.80 6.89 -16.83
C GLN A 238 -2.78 6.87 -15.30
N GLU A 239 -1.98 6.00 -14.67
CA GLU A 239 -1.86 5.95 -13.19
C GLU A 239 -1.45 7.29 -12.58
N LEU A 240 -0.53 8.01 -13.24
CA LEU A 240 -0.10 9.33 -12.78
C LEU A 240 -1.21 10.37 -12.89
N LEU A 241 -2.13 10.22 -13.85
CA LEU A 241 -3.29 11.09 -13.98
C LEU A 241 -4.32 10.76 -12.89
N ALA A 242 -4.56 9.47 -12.61
CA ALA A 242 -5.39 9.03 -11.49
C ALA A 242 -4.87 9.55 -10.14
N LEU A 243 -3.55 9.48 -9.92
CA LEU A 243 -2.90 10.03 -8.73
C LEU A 243 -3.08 11.56 -8.64
N ARG A 244 -2.86 12.29 -9.74
CA ARG A 244 -3.08 13.74 -9.81
C ARG A 244 -4.54 14.12 -9.58
N PHE A 245 -5.49 13.32 -10.06
CA PHE A 245 -6.91 13.51 -9.80
C PHE A 245 -7.21 13.39 -8.29
N ALA A 246 -6.69 12.36 -7.63
CA ALA A 246 -6.86 12.19 -6.19
C ALA A 246 -6.27 13.35 -5.37
N GLU A 247 -5.07 13.82 -5.73
CA GLU A 247 -4.41 14.96 -5.08
C GLU A 247 -5.14 16.29 -5.34
N THR A 248 -5.48 16.57 -6.60
CA THR A 248 -6.21 17.81 -6.94
C THR A 248 -7.58 17.82 -6.27
N GLY A 249 -8.24 16.66 -6.20
CA GLY A 249 -9.55 16.51 -5.57
C GLY A 249 -9.51 16.78 -4.07
N SER A 250 -8.47 16.33 -3.37
CA SER A 250 -8.32 16.58 -1.93
C SER A 250 -7.92 18.02 -1.61
N GLU A 251 -7.14 18.67 -2.48
CA GLU A 251 -6.65 20.04 -2.25
C GLU A 251 -7.63 21.13 -2.71
N LYS A 252 -8.27 20.93 -3.87
CA LYS A 252 -9.02 21.96 -4.61
C LYS A 252 -10.47 21.58 -4.89
N GLY A 253 -10.88 20.38 -4.52
CA GLY A 253 -12.21 19.84 -4.78
C GLY A 253 -12.31 19.08 -6.10
N TYR A 254 -13.24 18.13 -6.14
CA TYR A 254 -13.34 17.18 -7.25
C TYR A 254 -13.90 17.78 -8.54
N ASP A 255 -14.68 18.87 -8.50
CA ASP A 255 -15.10 19.53 -9.73
C ASP A 255 -13.89 20.12 -10.49
N LYS A 256 -12.88 20.63 -9.75
CA LYS A 256 -11.62 21.08 -10.33
C LYS A 256 -10.76 19.91 -10.80
N ALA A 257 -10.71 18.83 -10.03
CA ALA A 257 -9.95 17.63 -10.40
C ALA A 257 -10.49 17.00 -11.70
N THR A 258 -11.81 16.96 -11.87
CA THR A 258 -12.45 16.44 -13.08
C THR A 258 -12.06 17.24 -14.30
N THR A 259 -12.16 18.57 -14.24
CA THR A 259 -11.79 19.43 -15.38
C THR A 259 -10.28 19.41 -15.70
N ASP A 260 -9.42 19.21 -14.71
CA ASP A 260 -7.96 19.20 -14.89
C ASP A 260 -7.38 17.84 -15.29
N CYS A 261 -8.00 16.75 -14.83
CA CYS A 261 -7.40 15.42 -14.85
C CYS A 261 -8.28 14.34 -15.48
N ALA A 262 -9.52 14.65 -15.87
CA ALA A 262 -10.37 13.71 -16.59
C ALA A 262 -10.84 14.32 -17.91
N ALA A 263 -11.10 13.46 -18.90
CA ALA A 263 -11.76 13.87 -20.14
C ALA A 263 -13.28 14.02 -19.93
N ALA A 264 -13.68 14.75 -18.89
CA ALA A 264 -15.06 14.96 -18.49
C ALA A 264 -15.32 16.44 -18.18
N THR A 265 -16.53 16.92 -18.49
CA THR A 265 -16.88 18.34 -18.30
C THR A 265 -17.13 18.72 -16.86
N ASP A 266 -17.72 17.80 -16.10
CA ASP A 266 -18.08 17.93 -14.69
C ASP A 266 -18.16 16.54 -14.04
N LEU A 267 -18.43 16.49 -12.73
CA LEU A 267 -18.43 15.24 -11.99
C LEU A 267 -19.57 14.32 -12.42
N GLU A 268 -20.69 14.89 -12.86
CA GLU A 268 -21.86 14.15 -13.35
C GLU A 268 -21.54 13.44 -14.68
N ASP A 269 -20.83 14.10 -15.60
CA ASP A 269 -20.30 13.48 -16.83
C ASP A 269 -19.27 12.40 -16.50
N LEU A 270 -18.35 12.64 -15.55
CA LEU A 270 -17.38 11.63 -15.12
C LEU A 270 -18.06 10.39 -14.54
N ASP A 271 -19.10 10.57 -13.74
CA ASP A 271 -19.91 9.47 -13.19
C ASP A 271 -20.62 8.70 -14.31
N ALA A 272 -21.23 9.40 -15.26
CA ALA A 272 -21.87 8.77 -16.42
C ALA A 272 -20.86 7.95 -17.25
N GLN A 273 -19.67 8.47 -17.50
CA GLN A 273 -18.57 7.77 -18.19
C GLN A 273 -18.13 6.52 -17.40
N PHE A 274 -17.99 6.62 -16.08
CA PHE A 274 -17.66 5.48 -15.22
C PHE A 274 -18.74 4.38 -15.31
N HIS A 275 -20.02 4.76 -15.25
CA HIS A 275 -21.14 3.82 -15.42
C HIS A 275 -21.16 3.17 -16.82
N VAL A 276 -20.83 3.90 -17.88
CA VAL A 276 -20.69 3.35 -19.24
C VAL A 276 -19.56 2.33 -19.28
N TRP A 277 -18.39 2.69 -18.74
CA TRP A 277 -17.23 1.82 -18.67
C TRP A 277 -17.56 0.51 -17.94
N LEU A 278 -18.24 0.58 -16.79
CA LEU A 278 -18.65 -0.59 -16.03
C LEU A 278 -19.51 -1.58 -16.85
N ARG A 279 -20.37 -1.08 -17.75
CA ARG A 279 -21.22 -1.92 -18.61
C ARG A 279 -20.48 -2.55 -19.79
N GLN A 280 -19.38 -1.93 -20.23
CA GLN A 280 -18.62 -2.36 -21.42
C GLN A 280 -17.38 -3.21 -21.07
N ARG A 281 -17.01 -3.25 -19.78
CA ARG A 281 -15.71 -3.77 -19.33
C ARG A 281 -15.49 -5.27 -19.50
N ASP A 282 -16.50 -6.09 -19.82
CA ASP A 282 -16.30 -7.54 -20.04
C ASP A 282 -15.28 -7.79 -21.18
N VAL A 283 -14.95 -6.76 -21.97
CA VAL A 283 -13.88 -6.70 -22.97
C VAL A 283 -12.56 -6.07 -22.46
N GLU A 284 -12.59 -5.19 -21.45
CA GLU A 284 -11.46 -4.34 -21.02
C GLU A 284 -10.79 -4.77 -19.69
N ALA A 285 -11.52 -5.39 -18.75
CA ALA A 285 -10.95 -5.79 -17.46
C ALA A 285 -9.81 -6.83 -17.57
N PRO A 286 -9.87 -7.85 -18.46
CA PRO A 286 -8.74 -8.74 -18.68
C PRO A 286 -7.51 -8.03 -19.26
N LYS A 287 -7.70 -6.92 -20.00
CA LYS A 287 -6.59 -6.14 -20.55
C LYS A 287 -5.85 -5.38 -19.46
N LEU A 288 -6.55 -4.72 -18.53
CA LEU A 288 -5.94 -4.00 -17.41
C LEU A 288 -5.14 -4.93 -16.49
N VAL A 289 -5.72 -6.09 -16.13
CA VAL A 289 -5.02 -7.09 -15.31
C VAL A 289 -3.77 -7.59 -16.01
N LYS A 290 -3.87 -7.87 -17.32
CA LYS A 290 -2.72 -8.28 -18.13
C LYS A 290 -1.69 -7.17 -18.26
N GLN A 291 -2.08 -5.93 -18.51
CA GLN A 291 -1.19 -4.76 -18.60
C GLN A 291 -0.40 -4.55 -17.31
N ASN A 292 -1.05 -4.68 -16.14
CA ASN A 292 -0.37 -4.57 -14.85
C ASN A 292 0.65 -5.70 -14.65
N ALA A 293 0.31 -6.92 -15.07
CA ALA A 293 1.23 -8.07 -15.03
C ALA A 293 2.42 -7.88 -15.98
N ASP A 294 2.16 -7.54 -17.24
CA ASP A 294 3.18 -7.32 -18.28
C ASP A 294 4.14 -6.18 -17.88
N ARG A 295 3.62 -5.07 -17.32
CA ARG A 295 4.46 -3.97 -16.82
C ARG A 295 5.31 -4.40 -15.64
N ARG A 296 4.74 -5.13 -14.68
CA ARG A 296 5.51 -5.64 -13.53
C ARG A 296 6.67 -6.50 -14.02
N GLU A 297 6.44 -7.37 -14.99
CA GLU A 297 7.49 -8.19 -15.60
C GLU A 297 8.55 -7.34 -16.33
N ALA A 298 8.13 -6.31 -17.08
CA ALA A 298 9.04 -5.37 -17.74
C ALA A 298 9.93 -4.58 -16.75
N ILE A 299 9.37 -4.12 -15.63
CA ILE A 299 10.12 -3.39 -14.60
C ILE A 299 11.13 -4.33 -13.92
N LEU A 300 10.68 -5.53 -13.54
CA LEU A 300 11.53 -6.50 -12.87
C LEU A 300 12.67 -6.99 -13.78
N SER A 301 12.40 -7.22 -15.07
CA SER A 301 13.43 -7.63 -16.04
C SER A 301 14.47 -6.53 -16.29
N THR A 302 14.05 -5.26 -16.32
CA THR A 302 14.97 -4.12 -16.47
C THR A 302 15.87 -3.96 -15.23
N ALA A 303 15.32 -4.16 -14.03
CA ALA A 303 16.10 -4.12 -12.79
C ALA A 303 17.15 -5.24 -12.72
N THR A 304 16.87 -6.44 -13.27
CA THR A 304 17.84 -7.55 -13.31
C THR A 304 18.95 -7.40 -14.35
N MET A 305 18.84 -6.47 -15.31
CA MET A 305 19.85 -6.25 -16.36
C MET A 305 20.92 -5.22 -15.94
N ILE A 306 20.74 -4.56 -14.80
CA ILE A 306 21.65 -3.52 -14.27
C ILE A 306 22.59 -4.07 -13.17
N ASP A 307 22.38 -5.31 -12.69
CA ASP A 307 23.21 -6.03 -11.72
C ASP A 307 24.25 -6.97 -12.37
#